data_AF-A0A914VMS3-F1
#
_entry.id   AF-A0A914VMS3-F1
#
_cell.length_a   1.000
_cell.length_b   1.000
_cell.length_c   1.000
_cell.angle_alpha   90.00
_cell.angle_beta   90.00
_cell.angle_gamma   90.00
#
_symmetry.space_group_name_H-M   'P 1'
#
loop_
_entity.id
_entity.type
_entity.pdbx_description
1 polymer ?
#
loop_
_entity_poly.entity_id
_entity_poly.type
_entity_poly.pdbx_seq_one_letter_code
_entity_poly.pdbx_strand_id
1 'polypeptide(L)'
;MEFGGTYPSHLQSARVSLIPDHVCRSADYYGSHITDGMICAGDKFGGWKRDACTGDSGGPLMCITNLHGYKTIWQLVGIVSWGYGCAHSQKPGVYSSVGFYLDWIIEQIYARSDVLYYFWDDLQRCHRKDVDYAIATADDN
;
A
#
# COMPACT_ATOMS: atom_id res chain seq x y z
N MET A 1 26.73 7.53 -1.38
CA MET A 1 25.49 7.20 -2.11
C MET A 1 25.93 6.39 -3.32
N GLU A 2 25.88 5.07 -3.21
CA GLU A 2 26.18 4.17 -4.33
C GLU A 2 24.84 3.60 -4.79
N PHE A 3 24.34 4.11 -5.93
CA PHE A 3 23.17 3.59 -6.61
C PHE A 3 23.64 2.47 -7.54
N GLY A 4 23.96 1.31 -6.97
CA GLY A 4 24.64 0.19 -7.64
C GLY A 4 23.74 -0.97 -8.07
N GLY A 5 22.45 -0.74 -8.27
CA GLY A 5 21.49 -1.77 -8.72
C GLY A 5 21.00 -1.49 -10.14
N THR A 6 20.93 -2.52 -10.99
CA THR A 6 20.20 -2.44 -12.25
C THR A 6 18.71 -2.63 -11.98
N TYR A 7 17.87 -1.73 -12.50
CA TYR A 7 16.42 -1.94 -12.49
C TYR A 7 16.06 -3.25 -13.21
N PRO A 8 15.07 -4.00 -12.70
CA PRO A 8 14.62 -5.20 -13.38
C PRO A 8 14.00 -4.85 -14.73
N SER A 9 14.25 -5.66 -15.75
CA SER A 9 13.64 -5.50 -17.08
C SER A 9 12.17 -5.93 -17.14
N HIS A 10 11.67 -6.53 -16.06
CA HIS A 10 10.32 -7.03 -15.90
C HIS A 10 9.72 -6.51 -14.61
N LEU A 11 8.41 -6.28 -14.61
CA LEU A 11 7.66 -5.87 -13.42
C LEU A 11 7.82 -6.89 -12.30
N GLN A 12 8.17 -6.42 -11.10
CA GLN A 12 8.29 -7.23 -9.90
C GLN A 12 7.11 -7.01 -8.95
N SER A 13 6.91 -7.94 -8.02
CA SER A 13 5.86 -7.85 -7.00
C SER A 13 6.25 -8.57 -5.73
N ALA A 14 5.91 -8.00 -4.57
CA ALA A 14 6.14 -8.62 -3.28
C ALA A 14 4.87 -8.69 -2.44
N ARG A 15 4.78 -9.76 -1.63
CA ARG A 15 3.79 -9.84 -0.55
C ARG A 15 4.33 -9.08 0.65
N VAL A 16 3.56 -8.09 1.09
CA VAL A 16 3.84 -7.25 2.25
C VAL A 16 2.64 -7.29 3.20
N SER A 17 2.84 -6.94 4.47
CA SER A 17 1.74 -6.82 5.44
C SER A 17 1.52 -5.36 5.78
N LEU A 18 0.26 -4.98 5.95
CA LEU A 18 -0.09 -3.66 6.47
C LEU A 18 0.45 -3.54 7.91
N ILE A 19 1.11 -2.43 8.18
CA ILE A 19 1.61 -2.10 9.51
C ILE A 19 0.58 -1.18 10.17
N PRO A 20 0.07 -1.51 11.37
CA PRO A 20 -0.91 -0.68 12.05
C PRO A 20 -0.39 0.75 12.25
N ASP A 21 -1.27 1.74 12.07
CA ASP A 21 -0.92 3.16 12.13
C ASP A 21 -0.21 3.55 13.45
N HIS A 22 -0.72 3.07 14.60
CA HIS A 22 -0.08 3.29 15.91
C HIS A 22 1.34 2.72 16.02
N VAL A 23 1.65 1.63 15.29
CA VAL A 23 3.00 1.07 15.22
C VAL A 23 3.86 1.94 14.29
N CYS A 24 3.35 2.31 13.13
CA CYS A 24 4.11 3.12 12.17
C CYS A 24 4.43 4.53 12.70
N ARG A 25 3.54 5.08 13.54
CA ARG A 25 3.71 6.35 14.29
C ARG A 25 4.56 6.22 15.55
N SER A 26 5.04 5.03 15.91
CA SER A 26 5.94 4.88 17.05
C SER A 26 7.32 5.47 16.77
N ALA A 27 8.07 5.81 17.81
CA ALA A 27 9.39 6.43 17.70
C ALA A 27 10.43 5.54 17.00
N ASP A 28 10.31 4.22 17.13
CA ASP A 28 11.21 3.26 16.49
C ASP A 28 10.99 3.21 14.95
N TYR A 29 9.79 3.61 14.51
CA TYR A 29 9.39 3.66 13.11
C TYR A 29 9.54 5.09 12.56
N TYR A 30 8.45 5.77 12.21
CA TYR A 30 8.51 7.09 11.58
C TYR A 30 8.00 8.22 12.47
N GLY A 31 7.51 7.92 13.68
CA GLY A 31 7.06 8.94 14.61
C GLY A 31 5.99 9.86 14.01
N SER A 32 6.18 11.17 14.20
CA SER A 32 5.28 12.22 13.70
C SER A 32 5.34 12.48 12.19
N HIS A 33 6.17 11.74 11.43
CA HIS A 33 6.25 11.89 9.97
C HIS A 33 5.10 11.18 9.24
N ILE A 34 4.36 10.29 9.92
CA ILE A 34 3.17 9.65 9.36
C ILE A 34 1.95 10.55 9.62
N THR A 35 1.22 10.85 8.56
CA THR A 35 -0.02 11.65 8.59
C THR A 35 -1.25 10.76 8.37
N ASP A 36 -2.45 11.28 8.62
CA ASP A 36 -3.70 10.51 8.49
C ASP A 36 -3.98 10.02 7.06
N GLY A 37 -3.43 10.70 6.05
CA GLY A 37 -3.52 10.30 4.64
C GLY A 37 -2.52 9.22 4.22
N MET A 38 -1.74 8.67 5.15
CA MET A 38 -0.69 7.69 4.87
C MET A 38 -1.01 6.33 5.49
N ILE A 39 -0.58 5.26 4.82
CA ILE A 39 -0.56 3.90 5.36
C ILE A 39 0.83 3.29 5.17
N CYS A 40 1.20 2.36 6.05
CA CYS A 40 2.50 1.70 6.00
C CYS A 40 2.34 0.22 5.66
N ALA A 41 3.24 -0.32 4.84
CA ALA A 41 3.30 -1.75 4.56
C ALA A 41 4.74 -2.21 4.41
N GLY A 42 5.04 -3.43 4.84
CA GLY A 42 6.37 -4.01 4.69
C GLY A 42 6.42 -5.51 4.92
N ASP A 43 7.54 -6.12 4.57
CA ASP A 43 7.77 -7.57 4.67
C ASP A 43 8.14 -8.01 6.11
N LYS A 44 7.30 -7.69 7.08
CA LYS A 44 7.54 -7.98 8.50
C LYS A 44 7.75 -9.48 8.76
N PHE A 45 7.05 -10.35 8.03
CA PHE A 45 7.10 -11.80 8.21
C PHE A 45 8.15 -12.50 7.34
N GLY A 46 8.62 -11.88 6.25
CA GLY A 46 9.73 -12.38 5.43
C GLY A 46 11.10 -11.84 5.86
N GLY A 47 11.18 -11.16 7.01
CA GLY A 47 12.43 -10.66 7.57
C GLY A 47 12.92 -9.36 6.94
N TRP A 48 12.01 -8.53 6.42
CA TRP A 48 12.30 -7.23 5.82
C TRP A 48 13.27 -7.33 4.64
N LYS A 49 12.99 -8.19 3.66
CA LYS A 49 13.83 -8.35 2.45
C LYS A 49 13.23 -7.72 1.21
N ARG A 50 11.95 -7.37 1.27
CA ARG A 50 11.16 -6.90 0.13
C ARG A 50 10.47 -5.61 0.49
N ASP A 51 10.53 -4.65 -0.41
CA ASP A 51 9.96 -3.32 -0.22
C ASP A 51 9.78 -2.63 -1.58
N ALA A 52 8.86 -1.67 -1.64
CA ALA A 52 8.85 -0.75 -2.76
C ALA A 52 10.11 0.13 -2.68
N CYS A 53 10.78 0.35 -3.81
CA CYS A 53 12.04 1.07 -3.83
C CYS A 53 12.01 2.24 -4.82
N THR A 54 13.18 2.73 -5.21
CA THR A 54 13.29 3.79 -6.21
C THR A 54 12.71 3.30 -7.53
N GLY A 55 11.94 4.14 -8.22
CA GLY A 55 11.29 3.77 -9.49
C GLY A 55 9.89 3.16 -9.34
N ASP A 56 9.51 2.70 -8.14
CA ASP A 56 8.17 2.18 -7.88
C ASP A 56 7.15 3.27 -7.50
N SER A 57 7.57 4.51 -7.29
CA SER A 57 6.71 5.64 -6.89
C SER A 57 5.51 5.80 -7.82
N GLY A 58 4.31 5.91 -7.23
CA GLY A 58 3.04 5.91 -7.96
C GLY A 58 2.48 4.50 -8.26
N GLY A 59 3.26 3.45 -8.00
CA GLY A 59 2.86 2.07 -8.15
C GLY A 59 1.81 1.61 -7.13
N PRO A 60 1.07 0.53 -7.43
CA PRO A 60 -0.05 0.08 -6.61
C PRO A 60 0.39 -0.73 -5.39
N LEU A 61 -0.29 -0.50 -4.26
CA LEU A 61 -0.43 -1.43 -3.16
C LEU A 61 -1.84 -2.03 -3.21
N MET A 62 -1.93 -3.31 -3.54
CA MET A 62 -3.18 -4.02 -3.76
C MET A 62 -3.48 -4.99 -2.62
N CYS A 63 -4.71 -4.98 -2.13
CA CYS A 63 -5.23 -5.94 -1.17
C CYS A 63 -6.10 -6.97 -1.90
N ILE A 64 -5.94 -8.25 -1.56
CA ILE A 64 -6.72 -9.35 -2.15
C ILE A 64 -7.79 -9.79 -1.18
N THR A 65 -9.06 -9.71 -1.58
CA THR A 65 -10.19 -10.18 -0.78
C THR A 65 -10.95 -11.28 -1.49
N ASN A 66 -11.47 -12.25 -0.74
CA ASN A 66 -12.38 -13.26 -1.27
C ASN A 66 -13.82 -12.87 -0.92
N LEU A 67 -14.57 -12.39 -1.92
CA LEU A 67 -16.01 -12.19 -1.79
C LEU A 67 -16.70 -13.55 -1.69
N HIS A 68 -17.24 -13.83 -0.50
CA HIS A 68 -18.12 -14.96 -0.21
C HIS A 68 -17.52 -16.32 -0.62
N GLY A 69 -16.19 -16.44 -0.64
CA GLY A 69 -15.47 -17.68 -0.93
C GLY A 69 -15.42 -18.10 -2.42
N TYR A 70 -16.05 -17.37 -3.34
CA TYR A 70 -16.10 -17.76 -4.77
C TYR A 70 -15.53 -16.71 -5.73
N LYS A 71 -15.24 -15.48 -5.28
CA LYS A 71 -14.70 -14.43 -6.15
C LYS A 71 -13.53 -13.71 -5.48
N THR A 72 -12.36 -13.77 -6.11
CA THR A 72 -11.19 -12.97 -5.72
C THR A 72 -11.32 -11.56 -6.29
N ILE A 73 -11.18 -10.55 -5.43
CA ILE A 73 -11.15 -9.13 -5.79
C ILE A 73 -9.81 -8.54 -5.38
N TRP A 74 -9.24 -7.76 -6.29
CA TRP A 74 -8.07 -6.93 -6.04
C TRP A 74 -8.52 -5.49 -5.83
N GLN A 75 -8.19 -4.92 -4.67
CA GLN A 75 -8.55 -3.55 -4.31
C GLN A 75 -7.27 -2.72 -4.18
N LEU A 76 -7.22 -1.57 -4.86
CA LEU A 76 -6.14 -0.60 -4.67
C LEU A 76 -6.35 0.09 -3.32
N VAL A 77 -5.44 -0.14 -2.38
CA VAL A 77 -5.52 0.39 -1.01
C VAL A 77 -4.48 1.45 -0.72
N GLY A 78 -3.37 1.45 -1.47
CA GLY A 78 -2.35 2.48 -1.35
C GLY A 78 -1.61 2.73 -2.66
N ILE A 79 -0.90 3.86 -2.69
CA ILE A 79 -0.03 4.27 -3.81
C ILE A 79 1.37 4.49 -3.25
N VAL A 80 2.39 3.85 -3.83
CA VAL A 80 3.79 3.97 -3.37
C VAL A 80 4.18 5.44 -3.32
N SER A 81 4.66 5.90 -2.16
CA SER A 81 5.00 7.30 -1.94
C SER A 81 6.47 7.47 -1.57
N TRP A 82 6.89 6.97 -0.41
CA TRP A 82 8.25 7.16 0.10
C TRP A 82 8.63 6.10 1.14
N GLY A 83 9.89 6.07 1.54
CA GLY A 83 10.42 5.20 2.60
C GLY A 83 11.84 5.61 2.97
N TYR A 84 12.36 5.12 4.10
CA TYR A 84 13.76 5.29 4.45
C TYR A 84 14.60 4.12 3.93
N GLY A 85 15.33 4.38 2.85
CA GLY A 85 16.01 3.30 2.10
C GLY A 85 14.99 2.28 1.58
N CYS A 86 15.45 1.06 1.31
CA CYS A 86 14.59 -0.03 0.86
C CYS A 86 14.80 -1.25 1.75
N ALA A 87 13.70 -1.89 2.17
CA ALA A 87 13.70 -3.11 2.98
C ALA A 87 14.45 -2.98 4.32
N HIS A 88 14.45 -1.80 4.92
CA HIS A 88 15.01 -1.62 6.26
C HIS A 88 14.04 -2.11 7.34
N SER A 89 14.55 -2.87 8.30
CA SER A 89 13.79 -3.29 9.47
C SER A 89 13.20 -2.07 10.19
N GLN A 90 11.90 -2.14 10.53
CA GLN A 90 11.14 -1.07 11.19
C GLN A 90 11.02 0.24 10.37
N LYS A 91 11.46 0.25 9.11
CA LYS A 91 11.25 1.35 8.16
C LYS A 91 10.47 0.83 6.94
N PRO A 92 9.19 0.46 7.11
CA PRO A 92 8.35 0.00 6.00
C PRO A 92 8.20 1.08 4.92
N GLY A 93 7.82 0.68 3.72
CA GLY A 93 7.30 1.61 2.72
C GLY A 93 6.07 2.36 3.23
N VAL A 94 5.99 3.64 2.85
CA VAL A 94 4.88 4.54 3.14
C VAL A 94 4.13 4.84 1.85
N TYR A 95 2.81 4.69 1.92
CA TYR A 95 1.91 4.77 0.78
C TYR A 95 0.83 5.82 1.05
N SER A 96 0.39 6.52 0.02
CA SER A 96 -0.81 7.37 0.10
C SER A 96 -2.04 6.48 0.25
N SER A 97 -2.87 6.75 1.26
CA SER A 97 -4.05 5.95 1.59
C SER A 97 -5.20 6.22 0.61
N VAL A 98 -5.51 5.26 -0.26
CA VAL A 98 -6.60 5.42 -1.24
C VAL A 98 -7.95 5.55 -0.54
N GLY A 99 -8.13 4.82 0.57
CA GLY A 99 -9.34 4.92 1.39
C GLY A 99 -9.53 6.30 2.02
N PHE A 100 -8.44 6.96 2.46
CA PHE A 100 -8.51 8.31 3.02
C PHE A 100 -8.88 9.36 1.97
N TYR A 101 -8.35 9.23 0.75
CA TYR A 101 -8.60 10.18 -0.35
C TYR A 101 -9.80 9.81 -1.21
N LEU A 102 -10.60 8.81 -0.83
CA LEU A 102 -11.65 8.27 -1.68
C LEU A 102 -12.70 9.34 -2.06
N ASP A 103 -13.15 10.15 -1.10
CA ASP A 103 -14.11 11.22 -1.35
C ASP A 103 -13.57 12.24 -2.35
N TRP A 104 -12.30 12.65 -2.19
CA TRP A 104 -11.63 13.54 -3.14
C TRP A 104 -11.51 12.92 -4.54
N ILE A 105 -11.11 11.64 -4.63
CA ILE A 105 -11.01 10.91 -5.91
C ILE A 105 -12.38 10.88 -6.60
N ILE A 106 -13.43 10.55 -5.83
CA ILE A 106 -14.81 10.55 -6.26
C ILE A 106 -15.16 11.94 -6.79
N GLU A 107 -14.98 13.02 -6.04
CA GLU A 107 -15.26 14.38 -6.50
C GLU A 107 -14.58 14.72 -7.85
N GLN A 108 -13.31 14.33 -8.03
CA GLN A 108 -12.59 14.58 -9.30
C GLN A 108 -13.18 13.79 -10.49
N ILE A 109 -13.71 12.60 -10.24
CA ILE A 109 -14.34 11.74 -11.26
C ILE A 109 -15.80 12.17 -11.52
N TYR A 110 -16.56 12.47 -10.47
CA TYR A 110 -17.99 12.80 -10.49
C TYR A 110 -18.29 14.26 -10.86
N ALA A 111 -17.30 15.14 -10.87
CA ALA A 111 -17.39 16.40 -11.60
C ALA A 111 -17.65 16.21 -13.12
N ARG A 112 -17.77 14.95 -13.62
CA ARG A 112 -18.02 14.60 -15.02
C ARG A 112 -19.13 13.56 -15.35
N SER A 113 -19.84 12.89 -14.42
CA SER A 113 -21.08 12.09 -14.73
C SER A 113 -21.75 11.34 -13.54
N ASP A 114 -23.02 10.91 -13.71
CA ASP A 114 -24.04 10.52 -12.70
C ASP A 114 -24.04 9.07 -12.14
N VAL A 115 -22.94 8.54 -11.59
CA VAL A 115 -22.84 7.11 -11.17
C VAL A 115 -22.74 6.92 -9.64
N LEU A 116 -23.59 7.54 -8.83
CA LEU A 116 -23.35 7.59 -7.38
C LEU A 116 -23.78 6.37 -6.55
N TYR A 117 -24.61 5.46 -7.08
CA TYR A 117 -25.27 4.45 -6.22
C TYR A 117 -24.62 3.06 -6.15
N TYR A 118 -23.70 2.71 -7.05
CA TYR A 118 -23.15 1.35 -7.12
C TYR A 118 -21.78 1.15 -6.45
N PHE A 119 -21.11 2.22 -6.00
CA PHE A 119 -19.71 2.15 -5.57
C PHE A 119 -19.51 2.03 -4.05
N TRP A 120 -20.52 2.37 -3.23
CA TRP A 120 -20.33 2.59 -1.78
C TRP A 120 -20.30 1.32 -0.92
N ASP A 121 -21.01 0.24 -1.30
CA ASP A 121 -21.17 -0.94 -0.42
C ASP A 121 -20.00 -1.95 -0.48
N ASP A 122 -19.05 -1.79 -1.42
CA ASP A 122 -17.95 -2.75 -1.66
C ASP A 122 -16.55 -2.22 -1.30
N LEU A 123 -16.40 -0.94 -0.94
CA LEU A 123 -15.09 -0.27 -0.84
C LEU A 123 -14.41 -0.31 0.54
N GLN A 124 -14.96 -0.99 1.54
CA GLN A 124 -14.40 -0.98 2.91
C GLN A 124 -14.00 -2.35 3.47
N ARG A 125 -13.82 -3.39 2.64
CA ARG A 125 -13.61 -4.76 3.14
C ARG A 125 -12.17 -5.14 3.49
N CYS A 126 -11.14 -4.40 3.04
CA CYS A 126 -9.75 -4.68 3.42
C CYS A 126 -9.44 -4.44 4.91
N HIS A 127 -10.29 -3.72 5.64
CA HIS A 127 -10.14 -3.53 7.09
C HIS A 127 -10.70 -4.69 7.94
N ARG A 128 -11.33 -5.71 7.34
CA ARG A 128 -11.72 -6.91 8.10
C ARG A 128 -10.50 -7.80 8.36
N LYS A 129 -10.45 -8.35 9.57
CA LYS A 129 -9.37 -9.13 10.21
C LYS A 129 -8.90 -10.40 9.47
N ASP A 130 -9.26 -10.58 8.20
CA ASP A 130 -9.04 -11.80 7.42
C ASP A 130 -8.13 -11.57 6.19
N VAL A 131 -7.47 -10.40 6.06
CA VAL A 131 -6.51 -10.12 4.99
C VAL A 131 -5.14 -9.79 5.59
N ASP A 132 -4.27 -10.80 5.67
CA ASP A 132 -2.94 -10.69 6.30
C ASP A 132 -1.85 -10.07 5.40
N TYR A 133 -2.15 -9.89 4.11
CA TYR A 133 -1.17 -9.45 3.13
C TYR A 133 -1.74 -8.58 2.00
N ALA A 134 -0.93 -7.64 1.54
CA ALA A 134 -1.09 -6.85 0.34
C ALA A 134 0.05 -7.17 -0.63
N ILE A 135 -0.12 -6.81 -1.89
CA ILE A 135 0.89 -6.96 -2.94
C ILE A 135 1.28 -5.57 -3.42
N ALA A 136 2.56 -5.24 -3.26
CA ALA A 136 3.15 -4.01 -3.76
C ALA A 136 4.00 -4.31 -5.00
N THR A 137 4.16 -3.32 -5.88
CA THR A 137 5.34 -3.24 -6.73
C THR A 137 6.55 -3.09 -5.81
N ALA A 138 7.50 -3.99 -5.97
CA ALA A 138 8.62 -4.12 -5.05
C ALA A 138 9.72 -4.95 -5.69
N ASP A 139 10.96 -4.59 -5.37
CA ASP A 139 12.15 -5.29 -5.77
C ASP A 139 12.62 -6.25 -4.65
N ASP A 140 13.27 -7.34 -5.05
CA ASP A 140 14.03 -8.19 -4.12
C ASP A 140 15.36 -7.47 -3.81
N ASN A 141 15.58 -7.11 -2.54
CA ASN A 141 16.80 -6.43 -2.08
C ASN A 141 17.84 -7.42 -1.53
#